data_AF-A0A1V2RDK9-F1
#
_entry.id   AF-A0A1V2RDK9-F1
#
_cell.length_a   1.000
_cell.length_b   1.000
_cell.length_c   1.000
_cell.angle_alpha   90.00
_cell.angle_beta   90.00
_cell.angle_gamma   90.00
#
_symmetry.space_group_name_H-M   'P 1'
#
loop_
_entity.id
_entity.type
_entity.pdbx_description
1 polymer ?
#
loop_
_entity_poly.entity_id
_entity_poly.type
_entity_poly.pdbx_seq_one_letter_code
_entity_poly.pdbx_strand_id
1 'polypeptide(L)' 'MTSSPAAFLPGLELSRALYEEAVRPLLAEEFPELRYSAARIGAGSEVPGFDTERSADH' A
#
# COMPACT_ATOMS: atom_id res chain seq x y z
N MET A 1 1.99 -23.34 -12.98
CA MET A 1 2.70 -22.99 -11.74
C MET A 1 1.65 -22.57 -10.73
N THR A 2 1.32 -23.42 -9.78
CA THR A 2 0.38 -23.08 -8.70
C THR A 2 1.09 -22.13 -7.75
N SER A 3 0.70 -20.85 -7.76
CA SER A 3 1.11 -19.91 -6.71
C SER A 3 0.56 -20.44 -5.39
N SER A 4 1.42 -20.67 -4.41
CA SER A 4 0.95 -20.73 -3.02
C SER A 4 0.19 -19.44 -2.72
N PRO A 5 -0.87 -19.48 -1.89
CA PRO A 5 -1.52 -18.26 -1.45
C PRO A 5 -0.46 -17.37 -0.79
N ALA A 6 -0.37 -16.12 -1.22
CA ALA A 6 0.49 -15.15 -0.56
C ALA A 6 0.09 -15.08 0.92
N ALA A 7 1.07 -15.02 1.81
CA ALA A 7 0.80 -14.77 3.23
C ALA A 7 0.07 -13.43 3.35
N PHE A 8 -0.87 -13.35 4.30
CA PHE A 8 -1.58 -12.11 4.56
C PHE A 8 -0.62 -10.99 4.90
N LEU A 9 -0.79 -9.85 4.22
CA LEU A 9 -0.10 -8.63 4.51
C LEU A 9 -1.15 -7.55 4.80
N PRO A 10 -1.17 -6.97 6.00
CA PRO A 10 -2.11 -5.90 6.31
C PRO A 10 -2.01 -4.77 5.27
N GLY A 11 -3.14 -4.22 4.86
CA GLY A 11 -3.23 -3.22 3.80
C GLY A 11 -2.41 -1.96 4.10
N LEU A 12 -2.24 -1.62 5.39
CA LEU A 12 -1.36 -0.54 5.82
C LEU A 12 0.12 -0.84 5.51
N GLU A 13 0.57 -2.06 5.78
CA GLU A 13 1.94 -2.51 5.49
C GLU A 13 2.18 -2.59 3.98
N LEU A 14 1.23 -3.18 3.24
CA LEU A 14 1.29 -3.25 1.78
C LEU A 14 1.39 -1.85 1.15
N SER A 15 0.56 -0.90 1.60
CA SER A 15 0.58 0.47 1.07
C SER A 15 1.90 1.18 1.36
N ARG A 16 2.47 0.93 2.55
CA ARG A 16 3.76 1.50 2.94
C ARG A 16 4.87 0.97 2.04
N ALA A 17 4.94 -0.35 1.85
CA ALA A 17 5.93 -0.98 0.99
C ALA A 17 5.84 -0.46 -0.45
N LEU A 18 4.62 -0.42 -1.02
CA LEU A 18 4.40 0.14 -2.37
C LEU A 18 4.89 1.59 -2.47
N TYR A 19 4.56 2.42 -1.47
CA TYR A 19 4.96 3.81 -1.48
C TYR A 19 6.47 3.98 -1.35
N GLU A 20 7.10 3.28 -0.41
CA GLU A 20 8.53 3.41 -0.13
C GLU A 20 9.41 2.84 -1.25
N GLU A 21 9.02 1.70 -1.82
CA GLU A 21 9.85 0.96 -2.78
C GLU A 21 9.63 1.38 -4.23
N ALA A 22 8.41 1.79 -4.60
CA ALA A 22 8.07 2.10 -5.98
C ALA A 22 7.69 3.56 -6.19
N VAL A 23 6.71 4.07 -5.44
CA VAL A 23 6.13 5.40 -5.73
C VAL A 23 7.10 6.54 -5.38
N ARG A 24 7.65 6.53 -4.17
CA ARG A 24 8.52 7.61 -3.68
C ARG A 24 9.79 7.78 -4.53
N PRO A 25 10.52 6.72 -4.92
CA PRO A 25 11.68 6.85 -5.80
C PRO A 25 11.31 7.46 -7.16
N LEU A 26 10.24 6.98 -7.78
CA LEU A 26 9.77 7.49 -9.08
C LEU A 26 9.39 8.97 -9.02
N LEU A 27 8.67 9.39 -7.96
CA LEU A 27 8.34 10.80 -7.79
C LEU A 27 9.58 11.68 -7.55
N ALA A 28 10.56 11.17 -6.81
CA ALA A 28 11.81 11.90 -6.56
C ALA A 28 12.67 12.05 -7.82
N GLU A 29 12.67 11.04 -8.70
CA GLU A 29 13.44 11.04 -9.95
C GLU A 29 12.76 11.90 -11.04
N GLU A 30 11.48 11.65 -11.30
CA GLU A 30 10.76 12.26 -12.43
C GLU A 30 10.20 13.65 -12.10
N PHE A 31 9.94 13.93 -10.81
CA PHE A 31 9.30 15.16 -10.35
C PHE A 31 9.97 15.74 -9.08
N PRO A 32 11.27 16.09 -9.12
CA PRO A 32 12.04 16.46 -7.92
C PRO A 32 11.52 17.70 -7.17
N GLU A 33 10.77 18.57 -7.84
CA GLU A 33 10.21 19.80 -7.23
C GLU A 33 8.72 19.65 -6.83
N LEU A 34 8.12 18.47 -7.05
CA LEU A 34 6.73 18.23 -6.73
C LEU A 34 6.52 18.22 -5.22
N ARG A 35 5.76 19.20 -4.73
CA ARG A 35 5.27 19.21 -3.35
C ARG A 35 4.01 18.35 -3.28
N TYR A 36 4.07 17.27 -2.50
CA TYR A 36 2.93 16.38 -2.29
C TYR A 36 2.90 15.84 -0.86
N SER A 37 1.74 15.29 -0.49
CA SER A 37 1.54 14.50 0.73
C SER A 37 0.98 13.14 0.34
N ALA A 38 1.40 12.08 1.04
CA ALA A 38 0.84 10.74 0.89
C ALA A 38 0.17 10.31 2.19
N ALA A 39 -1.07 9.83 2.12
CA ALA A 39 -1.83 9.33 3.26
C ALA A 39 -2.81 8.25 2.80
N ARG A 40 -3.15 7.32 3.70
CA ARG A 40 -4.26 6.38 3.50
C ARG A 40 -5.56 7.07 3.92
N ILE A 41 -6.54 7.14 3.01
CA ILE A 41 -7.82 7.83 3.22
C ILE A 41 -8.93 6.94 2.66
N GLY A 42 -10.04 6.82 3.38
CA GLY A 42 -11.21 6.06 2.93
C GLY A 42 -11.93 5.37 4.09
N ALA A 43 -12.89 4.51 3.74
CA ALA A 43 -13.69 3.75 4.70
C ALA A 43 -13.32 2.25 4.77
N GLY A 44 -12.27 1.83 4.05
CA GLY A 44 -11.81 0.43 4.06
C GLY A 44 -11.30 0.01 5.44
N SER A 45 -11.40 -1.29 5.77
CA SER A 45 -11.03 -1.84 7.08
C SER A 45 -9.55 -1.66 7.42
N GLU A 46 -8.69 -1.58 6.41
CA GLU A 46 -7.26 -1.32 6.54
C GLU A 46 -6.94 0.11 6.97
N VAL A 47 -7.90 1.05 6.80
CA VAL A 47 -7.74 2.44 7.26
C VAL A 47 -7.68 2.52 8.80
N PRO A 48 -8.62 1.92 9.57
CA PRO A 48 -8.49 1.79 11.02
C PRO A 48 -7.63 0.61 11.48
N GLY A 49 -7.11 -0.25 10.58
CA GLY A 49 -6.29 -1.42 10.92
C GLY A 49 -7.08 -2.64 11.39
N PHE A 50 -8.29 -2.83 10.87
CA PHE A 50 -9.17 -3.98 11.13
C PHE A 50 -9.22 -4.98 9.97
N ASP A 51 -8.36 -4.83 8.96
CA ASP A 51 -8.31 -5.76 7.84
C ASP A 51 -7.77 -7.13 8.26
N THR A 52 -8.25 -8.15 7.56
CA THR A 52 -7.92 -9.55 7.79
C THR A 52 -7.70 -10.25 6.46
N GLU A 53 -7.22 -11.50 6.50
CA GLU A 53 -7.13 -12.39 5.32
C GLU A 53 -8.40 -12.38 4.47
N ARG A 54 -9.57 -12.37 5.12
CA ARG A 54 -10.86 -12.41 4.43
C ARG A 54 -11.16 -11.14 3.65
N SER A 55 -10.68 -9.98 4.09
CA SER A 55 -10.93 -8.70 3.44
C SER A 55 -9.88 -8.34 2.39
N ALA A 56 -8.94 -9.25 2.09
CA ALA A 56 -7.87 -9.03 1.11
C ALA A 56 -8.31 -9.19 -0.35
N ASP A 57 -9.56 -9.61 -0.59
CA ASP A 57 -10.15 -9.75 -1.94
C ASP A 57 -10.85 -8.47 -2.44
N HIS A 58 -10.89 -7.42 -1.61
CA HIS A 58 -11.39 -6.08 -1.92
C HIS A 58 -10.22 -5.12 -2.19
#